data_AF-A0A6F9X1K2-F1
#
_entry.id   AF-A0A6F9X1K2-F1
#
_cell.length_a   1.000
_cell.length_b   1.000
_cell.length_c   1.000
_cell.angle_alpha   90.00
_cell.angle_beta   90.00
_cell.angle_gamma   90.00
#
_symmetry.space_group_name_H-M   'P 1'
#
loop_
_entity.id
_entity.type
_entity.pdbx_description
1 polymer ?
#
loop_
_entity_poly.entity_id
_entity_poly.type
_entity_poly.pdbx_seq_one_letter_code
_entity_poly.pdbx_strand_id
1 'polypeptide(L)'
;MKNIKAILGILLVFLLGAASGSFLTYSVECGRRQSLDRKSPQAKEDEIVRRLTKKLDLDSQQQEQVRAIVHEDYAAIRQIRRLSQPQVQARLEQGQGRINAILRPDQREKFQKIIAERKAQRPPDGP
;
A
#
# COMPACT_ATOMS: atom_id res chain seq x y z
N MET A 1 37.18 -5.13 31.18
CA MET A 1 36.78 -4.93 29.76
C MET A 1 36.61 -6.26 29.00
N LYS A 2 35.88 -7.25 29.55
CA LYS A 2 35.76 -8.61 28.94
C LYS A 2 34.36 -8.89 28.36
N ASN A 3 33.37 -8.07 28.76
CA ASN A 3 31.95 -8.34 28.52
C ASN A 3 31.41 -7.57 27.30
N ILE A 4 32.13 -6.53 26.85
CA ILE A 4 31.71 -5.69 25.71
C ILE A 4 31.68 -6.50 24.41
N LYS A 5 32.64 -7.42 24.22
CA LYS A 5 32.67 -8.32 23.05
C LYS A 5 31.48 -9.29 23.04
N ALA A 6 31.08 -9.76 24.22
CA ALA A 6 29.89 -10.62 24.36
C ALA A 6 28.60 -9.84 24.11
N ILE A 7 28.48 -8.62 24.64
CA ILE A 7 27.35 -7.73 24.39
C ILE A 7 27.24 -7.39 22.89
N LEU A 8 28.36 -7.08 22.22
CA LEU A 8 28.38 -6.83 20.78
C LEU A 8 27.90 -8.05 19.98
N GLY A 9 28.33 -9.25 20.36
CA GLY A 9 27.90 -10.50 19.70
C GLY A 9 26.39 -10.72 19.81
N ILE A 10 25.82 -10.51 21.01
CA ILE A 10 24.37 -10.65 21.24
C ILE A 10 23.59 -9.60 20.44
N LEU A 11 24.06 -8.36 20.41
CA LEU A 11 23.43 -7.26 19.67
C LEU A 11 23.46 -7.53 18.16
N LEU A 12 24.53 -8.12 17.65
CA LEU A 12 24.68 -8.46 16.23
C LEU A 12 23.73 -9.61 15.83
N VAL A 13 23.58 -10.64 16.67
CA VAL A 13 22.59 -11.72 16.45
C VAL A 13 21.17 -11.18 16.51
N PHE A 14 20.88 -10.26 17.44
CA PHE A 14 19.57 -9.62 17.54
C PHE A 14 19.24 -8.77 16.31
N LEU A 15 20.20 -8.00 15.79
CA LEU A 15 20.03 -7.21 14.56
C LEU A 15 19.82 -8.11 13.34
N LEU A 16 20.54 -9.22 13.23
CA LEU A 16 20.36 -10.21 12.16
C LEU A 16 19.01 -10.91 12.25
N GLY A 17 18.56 -11.25 13.46
CA GLY A 17 17.22 -11.80 13.70
C GLY A 17 16.10 -10.80 13.37
N ALA A 18 16.25 -9.54 13.78
CA ALA A 18 15.29 -8.47 13.47
C ALA A 18 15.22 -8.16 11.97
N ALA A 19 16.36 -8.16 11.27
CA ALA A 19 16.41 -7.98 9.82
C ALA A 19 15.75 -9.15 9.08
N SER A 20 16.02 -10.39 9.52
CA SER A 20 15.44 -11.60 8.92
C SER A 20 13.93 -11.70 9.17
N GLY A 21 13.48 -11.40 10.38
CA GLY A 21 12.06 -11.33 10.73
C GLY A 21 11.33 -10.22 9.97
N SER A 22 11.92 -9.02 9.90
CA SER A 22 11.34 -7.90 9.13
C SER A 22 11.23 -8.23 7.65
N PHE A 23 12.24 -8.86 7.05
CA PHE A 23 12.23 -9.25 5.65
C PHE A 23 11.15 -10.30 5.33
N LEU A 24 10.95 -11.28 6.22
CA LEU A 24 9.92 -12.30 6.06
C LEU A 24 8.51 -11.71 6.17
N THR A 25 8.26 -10.88 7.18
CA THR A 25 6.96 -10.21 7.39
C THR A 25 6.66 -9.25 6.24
N TYR A 26 7.64 -8.48 5.79
CA TYR A 26 7.48 -7.58 4.64
C TYR A 26 7.16 -8.35 3.36
N SER A 27 7.80 -9.51 3.13
CA SER A 27 7.56 -10.34 1.94
C SER A 27 6.16 -10.97 1.93
N VAL A 28 5.69 -11.47 3.08
CA VAL A 28 4.35 -12.06 3.21
C VAL A 28 3.26 -10.99 3.06
N GLU A 29 3.44 -9.81 3.65
CA GLU A 29 2.47 -8.72 3.49
C GLU A 29 2.50 -8.09 2.11
N CYS A 30 3.66 -8.01 1.46
CA CYS A 30 3.76 -7.56 0.07
C CYS A 30 3.11 -8.58 -0.88
N GLY A 31 3.35 -9.88 -0.72
CA GLY A 31 2.71 -10.94 -1.52
C GLY A 31 1.18 -11.01 -1.35
N ARG A 32 0.68 -10.77 -0.12
CA ARG A 32 -0.77 -10.78 0.15
C ARG A 32 -1.47 -9.49 -0.31
N ARG A 33 -0.79 -8.35 -0.32
CA ARG A 33 -1.31 -7.09 -0.89
C ARG A 33 -1.22 -7.08 -2.42
N GLN A 34 -0.14 -7.60 -2.99
CA GLN A 34 0.07 -7.66 -4.45
C GLN A 34 -0.87 -8.66 -5.16
N SER A 35 -1.31 -9.73 -4.47
CA SER A 35 -2.32 -10.65 -5.00
C SER A 35 -3.75 -10.09 -4.96
N LEU A 36 -4.05 -9.18 -4.02
CA LEU A 36 -5.32 -8.44 -4.01
C LEU A 36 -5.34 -7.30 -5.04
N ASP A 37 -4.20 -6.68 -5.33
CA ASP A 37 -4.11 -5.58 -6.30
C ASP A 37 -3.93 -6.00 -7.77
N ARG A 38 -3.53 -7.24 -8.05
CA ARG A 38 -3.49 -7.79 -9.44
C ARG A 38 -4.85 -8.21 -9.99
N LYS A 39 -5.90 -8.25 -9.16
CA LYS A 39 -7.25 -8.53 -9.65
C LYS A 39 -7.76 -7.30 -10.41
N SER A 40 -8.29 -7.52 -11.62
CA SER A 40 -8.97 -6.47 -12.38
C SER A 40 -10.04 -5.81 -11.49
N PRO A 41 -10.39 -4.53 -11.71
CA PRO A 41 -11.43 -3.86 -10.94
C PRO A 41 -12.72 -4.70 -10.86
N GLN A 42 -13.06 -5.35 -11.97
CA GLN A 42 -14.18 -6.28 -12.08
C GLN A 42 -14.03 -7.53 -11.20
N ALA A 43 -12.83 -8.12 -11.11
CA ALA A 43 -12.57 -9.25 -10.22
C ALA A 43 -12.62 -8.88 -8.72
N LYS A 44 -12.42 -7.59 -8.36
CA LYS A 44 -12.63 -7.09 -7.00
C LYS A 44 -14.13 -6.91 -6.70
N GLU A 45 -14.89 -6.35 -7.64
CA GLU A 45 -16.35 -6.22 -7.56
C GLU A 45 -17.01 -7.60 -7.39
N ASP A 46 -16.63 -8.57 -8.22
CA ASP A 46 -17.15 -9.94 -8.17
C ASP A 46 -16.81 -10.67 -6.87
N GLU A 47 -15.62 -10.43 -6.29
CA GLU A 47 -15.24 -11.01 -5.01
C GLU A 47 -16.11 -10.49 -3.86
N ILE A 48 -16.48 -9.20 -3.90
CA ILE A 48 -17.38 -8.61 -2.91
C ILE A 48 -18.77 -9.21 -3.02
N VAL A 49 -19.34 -9.25 -4.23
CA VAL A 49 -20.65 -9.86 -4.46
C VAL A 49 -20.64 -11.31 -3.99
N ARG A 50 -19.63 -12.11 -4.39
CA ARG A 50 -19.49 -13.51 -3.95
C ARG A 50 -19.42 -13.64 -2.43
N ARG A 51 -18.67 -12.76 -1.76
CA ARG A 51 -18.55 -12.77 -0.30
C ARG A 51 -19.87 -12.44 0.38
N LEU A 52 -20.61 -11.46 -0.13
CA LEU A 52 -21.91 -11.06 0.38
C LEU A 52 -22.96 -12.15 0.15
N THR A 53 -23.03 -12.71 -1.06
CA THR A 53 -23.88 -13.85 -1.39
C THR A 53 -23.67 -15.01 -0.42
N LYS A 54 -22.41 -15.39 -0.16
CA LYS A 54 -22.11 -16.51 0.75
C LYS A 54 -22.44 -16.21 2.23
N LYS A 55 -22.34 -14.96 2.66
CA LYS A 55 -22.53 -14.58 4.07
C LYS A 55 -23.98 -14.31 4.44
N LEU A 56 -24.77 -13.91 3.46
CA LEU A 56 -26.16 -13.49 3.63
C LEU A 56 -27.15 -14.45 2.95
N ASP A 57 -26.63 -15.54 2.36
CA ASP A 57 -27.41 -16.54 1.61
C ASP A 57 -28.35 -15.90 0.58
N LEU A 58 -27.80 -14.98 -0.22
CA LEU A 58 -28.58 -14.21 -1.18
C LEU A 58 -29.14 -15.10 -2.29
N ASP A 59 -30.42 -14.91 -2.62
CA ASP A 59 -31.03 -15.52 -3.81
C ASP A 59 -30.55 -14.87 -5.12
N SER A 60 -30.97 -15.40 -6.27
CA SER A 60 -30.52 -14.91 -7.58
C SER A 60 -30.93 -13.48 -7.86
N GLN A 61 -32.12 -13.07 -7.41
CA GLN A 61 -32.62 -11.70 -7.61
C GLN A 61 -31.85 -10.71 -6.73
N GLN A 62 -31.61 -11.06 -5.47
CA GLN A 62 -30.82 -10.28 -4.53
C GLN A 62 -29.36 -10.16 -4.98
N GLN A 63 -28.78 -11.23 -5.51
CA GLN A 63 -27.41 -11.22 -6.03
C GLN A 63 -27.26 -10.23 -7.20
N GLU A 64 -28.23 -10.19 -8.12
CA GLU A 64 -28.23 -9.26 -9.25
C GLU A 64 -28.33 -7.80 -8.78
N GLN A 65 -29.21 -7.51 -7.83
CA GLN A 65 -29.34 -6.19 -7.23
C GLN A 65 -28.05 -5.75 -6.50
N VAL A 66 -27.45 -6.65 -5.70
CA VAL A 66 -26.18 -6.36 -5.01
C VAL A 66 -25.05 -6.12 -6.01
N ARG A 67 -25.00 -6.88 -7.12
CA ARG A 67 -24.01 -6.64 -8.17
C ARG A 67 -24.17 -5.25 -8.79
N ALA A 68 -25.39 -4.82 -9.08
CA ALA A 68 -25.65 -3.49 -9.63
C ALA A 68 -25.19 -2.38 -8.67
N ILE A 69 -25.54 -2.48 -7.39
CA ILE A 69 -25.15 -1.51 -6.35
C ILE A 69 -23.62 -1.44 -6.21
N VAL A 70 -22.96 -2.59 -6.09
CA VAL A 70 -21.50 -2.65 -5.99
C VAL A 70 -20.82 -2.03 -7.21
N HIS A 71 -21.35 -2.28 -8.41
CA HIS A 71 -20.80 -1.72 -9.63
C HIS A 71 -20.94 -0.19 -9.69
N GLU A 72 -22.11 0.34 -9.36
CA GLU A 72 -22.38 1.78 -9.32
C GLU A 72 -21.47 2.49 -8.30
N ASP A 73 -21.37 1.96 -7.08
CA ASP A 73 -20.50 2.51 -6.04
C ASP A 73 -19.03 2.51 -6.46
N TYR A 74 -18.55 1.43 -7.07
CA TYR A 74 -17.19 1.36 -7.57
C TYR A 74 -16.93 2.38 -8.68
N ALA A 75 -17.89 2.60 -9.57
CA ALA A 75 -17.81 3.63 -10.60
C ALA A 75 -17.75 5.04 -10.00
N ALA A 76 -18.61 5.34 -9.02
CA ALA A 76 -18.62 6.62 -8.31
C ALA A 76 -17.31 6.86 -7.56
N ILE A 77 -16.79 5.87 -6.84
CA ILE A 77 -15.50 5.95 -6.15
C ILE A 77 -14.36 6.17 -7.14
N ARG A 78 -14.35 5.49 -8.29
CA ARG A 78 -13.35 5.72 -9.35
C ARG A 78 -13.39 7.16 -9.84
N GLN A 79 -14.58 7.71 -10.08
CA GLN A 79 -14.74 9.10 -10.50
C GLN A 79 -14.22 10.09 -9.45
N ILE A 80 -14.58 9.90 -8.18
CA ILE A 80 -14.09 10.74 -7.06
C ILE A 80 -12.56 10.68 -6.99
N ARG A 81 -11.97 9.49 -7.13
CA ARG A 81 -10.51 9.33 -7.15
C ARG A 81 -9.88 10.08 -8.30
N ARG A 82 -10.40 9.94 -9.54
CA ARG A 82 -9.87 10.66 -10.71
C ARG A 82 -9.89 12.18 -10.51
N LEU A 83 -10.93 12.73 -9.87
CA LEU A 83 -11.05 14.16 -9.61
C LEU A 83 -10.16 14.67 -8.47
N SER A 84 -9.94 13.84 -7.44
CA SER A 84 -9.19 14.20 -6.23
C SER A 84 -7.69 13.90 -6.33
N GLN A 85 -7.29 12.90 -7.11
CA GLN A 85 -5.89 12.45 -7.25
C GLN A 85 -4.93 13.58 -7.65
N PRO A 86 -5.24 14.46 -8.64
CA PRO A 86 -4.35 15.57 -8.97
C PRO A 86 -4.15 16.54 -7.80
N GLN A 87 -5.22 16.79 -7.04
CA GLN A 87 -5.19 17.69 -5.89
C GLN A 87 -4.34 17.12 -4.76
N VAL A 88 -4.48 15.82 -4.48
CA VAL A 88 -3.64 15.11 -3.52
C VAL A 88 -2.18 15.15 -3.94
N GLN A 89 -1.90 14.88 -5.22
CA GLN A 89 -0.53 14.89 -5.75
C GLN A 89 0.10 16.28 -5.63
N ALA A 90 -0.62 17.34 -5.98
CA ALA A 90 -0.14 18.72 -5.83
C ALA A 90 0.17 19.06 -4.37
N ARG A 91 -0.67 18.63 -3.41
CA ARG A 91 -0.42 18.83 -1.98
C ARG A 91 0.82 18.08 -1.49
N LEU A 92 1.04 16.86 -1.97
CA LEU A 92 2.24 16.08 -1.64
C LEU A 92 3.50 16.73 -2.21
N GLU A 93 3.47 17.23 -3.44
CA GLU A 93 4.58 17.94 -4.07
C GLU A 93 4.91 19.25 -3.33
N GLN A 94 3.89 20.02 -2.97
CA GLN A 94 4.07 21.21 -2.13
C GLN A 94 4.75 20.85 -0.80
N GLY A 95 4.29 19.78 -0.14
CA GLY A 95 4.89 19.28 1.09
C GLY A 95 6.36 18.89 0.92
N GLN A 96 6.69 18.18 -0.15
CA GLN A 96 8.07 17.81 -0.49
C GLN A 96 8.96 19.03 -0.73
N GLY A 97 8.45 20.06 -1.40
CA GLY A 97 9.17 21.33 -1.60
C GLY A 97 9.52 22.02 -0.28
N ARG A 98 8.56 22.10 0.65
CA ARG A 98 8.81 22.66 1.99
C ARG A 98 9.83 21.85 2.80
N ILE A 99 9.77 20.52 2.71
CA ILE A 99 10.77 19.65 3.36
C ILE A 99 12.14 19.88 2.74
N ASN A 100 12.26 19.92 1.41
CA ASN A 100 13.52 20.19 0.72
C ASN A 100 14.16 21.52 1.12
N ALA A 101 13.35 22.55 1.39
CA ALA A 101 13.83 23.86 1.81
C ALA A 101 14.54 23.84 3.17
N ILE A 102 14.12 22.97 4.10
CA ILE A 102 14.71 22.87 5.45
C ILE A 102 15.85 21.85 5.56
N LEU A 103 16.00 20.98 4.56
CA LEU A 103 17.04 19.96 4.55
C LEU A 103 18.39 20.52 4.12
N ARG A 104 19.45 20.07 4.81
CA ARG A 104 20.84 20.30 4.39
C ARG A 104 21.16 19.53 3.09
N PRO A 105 22.22 19.94 2.35
CA PRO A 105 22.58 19.29 1.09
C PRO A 105 22.74 17.76 1.18
N ASP A 106 23.41 17.26 2.23
CA ASP A 106 23.61 15.83 2.51
C ASP A 106 22.29 15.07 2.71
N GLN A 107 21.28 15.74 3.27
CA GLN A 107 19.99 15.15 3.56
C GLN A 107 19.04 15.15 2.35
N ARG A 108 19.21 16.10 1.43
CA ARG A 108 18.37 16.22 0.22
C ARG A 108 18.52 15.01 -0.69
N GLU A 109 19.74 14.52 -0.89
CA GLU A 109 19.98 13.33 -1.72
C GLU A 109 19.29 12.09 -1.13
N LYS A 110 19.38 11.90 0.20
CA LYS A 110 18.69 10.81 0.90
C LYS A 110 17.18 10.94 0.78
N PHE A 111 16.64 12.16 0.92
CA PHE A 111 15.21 12.41 0.80
C PHE A 111 14.68 12.14 -0.61
N GLN A 112 15.43 12.51 -1.65
CA GLN A 112 15.08 12.20 -3.04
C GLN A 112 15.04 10.69 -3.29
N LYS A 113 15.99 9.91 -2.76
CA LYS A 113 15.96 8.44 -2.83
C LYS A 113 14.69 7.87 -2.19
N ILE A 114 14.32 8.35 -1.00
CA ILE A 114 13.10 7.93 -0.31
C ILE A 114 11.83 8.26 -1.13
N ILE A 115 11.78 9.43 -1.77
CA ILE A 115 10.65 9.80 -2.65
C ILE A 115 10.59 8.87 -3.87
N ALA A 116 11.73 8.62 -4.51
CA ALA A 116 11.82 7.77 -5.69
C ALA A 116 11.38 6.33 -5.40
N GLU A 117 11.85 5.75 -4.29
CA GLU A 117 11.43 4.41 -3.82
C GLU A 117 9.92 4.34 -3.59
N ARG A 118 9.34 5.37 -2.95
CA ARG A 118 7.87 5.43 -2.74
C ARG A 118 7.10 5.58 -4.04
N LYS A 119 7.64 6.29 -5.03
CA LYS A 119 7.00 6.43 -6.35
C LYS A 119 7.06 5.11 -7.13
N ALA A 120 8.17 4.37 -7.02
CA ALA A 120 8.33 3.06 -7.64
C ALA A 120 7.42 1.97 -7.01
N GLN A 121 7.16 2.07 -5.70
CA GLN A 121 6.25 1.16 -4.98
C GLN A 121 4.77 1.50 -5.15
N ARG A 122 4.43 2.70 -5.64
CA ARG A 122 3.05 3.03 -5.98
C ARG A 122 2.65 2.22 -7.21
N PRO A 123 1.66 1.32 -7.13
CA PRO A 123 1.11 0.73 -8.33
C PRO A 123 0.61 1.87 -9.25
N PRO A 124 0.77 1.76 -10.58
CA PRO A 124 0.17 2.72 -11.49
C PRO A 124 -1.32 2.78 -11.16
N ASP A 125 -1.81 3.98 -10.84
CA ASP A 125 -3.24 4.20 -10.63
C ASP A 125 -3.95 3.69 -11.89
N GLY A 126 -4.69 2.59 -11.74
CA GLY A 126 -5.28 1.87 -12.87
C GLY A 126 -6.17 2.79 -13.71
N PRO A 127 -6.26 2.54 -15.03
CA PRO A 127 -7.00 3.41 -15.96
C PRO A 127 -8.43 3.68 -15.51
#